data_AF-A0A6J6E431-F1
#
_entry.id   AF-A0A6J6E431-F1
#
_cell.length_a   1.000
_cell.length_b   1.000
_cell.length_c   1.000
_cell.angle_alpha   90.00
_cell.angle_beta   90.00
_cell.angle_gamma   90.00
#
_symmetry.space_group_name_H-M   'P 1'
#
loop_
_entity.id
_entity.type
_entity.pdbx_description
1 polymer ?
#
loop_
_entity_poly.entity_id
_entity_poly.type
_entity_poly.pdbx_seq_one_letter_code
_entity_poly.pdbx_strand_id
1 'polypeptide(L)' 'MGNHLVVVDGDRATCSSYLQSQHVRRTAEGGPNFIVAGRYEDRLIRTSNGWRIEFRRLSVWWTEGNARVTRG' A
#
# COMPACT_ATOMS: atom_id res chain seq x y z
N MET A 1 -6.76 -4.25 -2.99
CA MET A 1 -6.44 -4.41 -1.55
C MET A 1 -7.50 -5.30 -0.93
N GLY A 2 -7.13 -6.16 0.01
CA GLY A 2 -8.08 -7.06 0.68
C GLY A 2 -7.51 -7.69 1.96
N ASN A 3 -8.32 -8.54 2.59
CA ASN A 3 -7.98 -9.31 3.79
C ASN A 3 -7.49 -8.42 4.94
N HIS A 4 -8.32 -7.44 5.32
CA HIS A 4 -8.03 -6.53 6.41
C HIS A 4 -8.13 -7.23 7.78
N LEU A 5 -7.07 -7.17 8.56
CA LEU A 5 -7.06 -7.55 9.97
C LEU A 5 -6.81 -6.28 10.80
N VAL A 6 -7.81 -5.86 11.57
CA VAL A 6 -7.79 -4.62 12.33
C VAL A 6 -7.87 -4.92 13.83
N VAL A 7 -7.00 -4.30 14.61
CA VAL A 7 -7.04 -4.30 16.08
C VAL A 7 -7.17 -2.87 16.55
N VAL A 8 -8.21 -2.56 17.33
CA VAL A 8 -8.51 -1.21 17.84
C VAL A 8 -8.23 -1.14 19.33
N ASP A 9 -7.55 -0.08 19.75
CA ASP A 9 -7.27 0.28 21.15
C ASP A 9 -7.59 1.77 21.36
N GLY A 10 -8.79 2.06 21.84
CA GLY A 10 -9.28 3.43 22.06
C GLY A 10 -9.26 4.28 20.79
N ASP A 11 -8.41 5.30 20.78
CA ASP A 11 -8.18 6.22 19.67
C ASP A 11 -7.03 5.79 18.74
N ARG A 12 -6.43 4.61 18.97
CA ARG A 12 -5.41 4.00 18.11
C ARG A 12 -5.88 2.69 17.50
N ALA A 13 -5.31 2.31 16.37
CA ALA A 13 -5.51 0.98 15.80
C ALA A 13 -4.30 0.53 14.98
N THR A 14 -4.18 -0.78 14.79
CA THR A 14 -3.29 -1.36 13.78
C THR A 14 -4.12 -2.04 12.70
N CYS A 15 -3.64 -2.03 11.46
CA CYS A 15 -4.27 -2.73 10.35
C CYS A 15 -3.22 -3.45 9.50
N SER A 16 -3.41 -4.76 9.30
CA SER A 16 -2.68 -5.52 8.28
C SER A 16 -3.59 -5.77 7.08
N SER A 17 -3.10 -5.59 5.87
CA SER A 17 -3.86 -5.88 4.65
C SER A 17 -2.97 -6.27 3.48
N TYR A 18 -3.48 -7.10 2.57
CA TYR A 18 -2.76 -7.53 1.37
C TYR A 18 -3.06 -6.63 0.17
N LEU A 19 -2.03 -6.34 -0.61
CA LEU A 19 -2.14 -5.60 -1.87
C LEU A 19 -1.56 -6.37 -3.05
N GLN A 20 -2.18 -6.10 -4.19
CA GLN A 20 -1.56 -6.11 -5.51
C GLN A 20 -1.89 -4.75 -6.13
N SER A 21 -0.86 -3.92 -6.35
CA SER A 21 -0.98 -2.58 -6.92
C SER A 21 -0.38 -2.56 -8.33
N GLN A 22 -1.12 -2.00 -9.29
CA GLN A 22 -0.69 -1.84 -10.67
C GLN A 22 -0.37 -0.37 -10.95
N HIS A 23 0.79 -0.11 -11.53
CA HIS A 23 1.25 1.18 -11.98
C HIS A 23 1.32 1.17 -13.51
N VAL A 24 0.74 2.19 -14.14
CA VAL A 24 0.71 2.29 -15.60
C VAL A 24 1.25 3.64 -16.06
N ARG A 25 2.30 3.63 -16.89
CA ARG A 25 2.82 4.82 -17.57
C ARG A 25 3.06 4.51 -19.04
N ARG A 26 2.19 5.02 -19.91
CA ARG A 26 2.18 4.71 -21.35
C ARG A 26 3.50 5.01 -22.06
N THR A 27 4.20 6.06 -21.63
CA THR A 27 5.46 6.52 -22.23
C THR A 27 6.71 5.96 -21.56
N ALA A 28 6.59 4.99 -20.65
CA ALA A 28 7.75 4.38 -20.02
C ALA A 28 8.54 3.49 -21.01
N GLU A 29 9.83 3.77 -21.15
CA GLU A 29 10.76 2.86 -21.83
C GLU A 29 10.78 1.50 -21.11
N GLY A 30 10.69 0.40 -21.85
CA GLY A 30 10.61 -0.95 -21.30
C GLY A 30 9.18 -1.45 -21.04
N GLY A 31 8.17 -0.70 -21.48
CA GLY A 31 6.76 -1.09 -21.43
C GLY A 31 5.97 -0.39 -20.32
N PRO A 32 4.62 -0.39 -20.40
CA PRO A 32 3.83 0.56 -19.65
C PRO A 32 3.46 0.10 -18.24
N ASN A 33 3.72 -1.15 -17.86
CA ASN A 33 3.11 -1.77 -16.69
C ASN A 33 4.12 -2.20 -15.62
N PHE A 34 3.77 -1.97 -14.36
CA PHE A 34 4.51 -2.48 -13.21
C PHE A 34 3.59 -2.87 -12.06
N ILE A 35 3.69 -4.10 -11.58
CA ILE A 35 2.91 -4.64 -10.48
C ILE A 35 3.81 -4.79 -9.25
N VAL A 36 3.28 -4.39 -8.10
CA VAL A 36 3.88 -4.62 -6.78
C VAL A 36 2.85 -5.34 -5.91
N ALA A 37 3.26 -6.43 -5.26
CA ALA A 37 2.42 -7.12 -4.30
C ALA A 37 3.13 -7.27 -2.95
N GLY A 38 2.32 -7.31 -1.89
CA GLY A 38 2.84 -7.41 -0.54
C GLY A 38 1.78 -7.13 0.51
N ARG A 39 2.26 -6.67 1.67
CA ARG A 39 1.43 -6.36 2.84
C ARG A 39 1.63 -4.91 3.28
N TYR A 40 0.52 -4.23 3.58
CA TYR A 40 0.56 -3.01 4.39
C TYR A 40 0.43 -3.35 5.86
N GLU A 41 1.24 -2.66 6.67
CA GLU A 41 1.22 -2.68 8.12
C GLU A 41 1.04 -1.23 8.59
N ASP A 42 -0.18 -0.91 9.00
CA ASP A 42 -0.60 0.45 9.32
C ASP A 42 -0.75 0.67 10.81
N ARG A 43 -0.40 1.88 11.25
CA ARG A 43 -0.86 2.47 12.51
C ARG A 43 -1.85 3.57 12.19
N LEU A 44 -2.97 3.55 12.89
CA LEU A 44 -4.09 4.46 12.70
C LEU A 44 -4.33 5.27 13.98
N ILE A 45 -4.75 6.52 13.82
CA ILE A 45 -5.17 7.39 14.92
C ILE A 45 -6.56 7.98 14.62
N ARG A 46 -7.44 7.98 15.61
CA ARG A 46 -8.77 8.59 15.54
C ARG A 46 -8.64 10.07 15.92
N THR A 47 -8.96 10.93 14.98
CA THR A 47 -9.06 12.38 15.20
C THR A 47 -10.52 12.79 15.37
N SER A 48 -10.78 14.05 15.73
CA SER A 48 -12.14 14.63 15.70
C SER A 48 -12.80 14.54 14.31
N ASN A 49 -11.99 14.44 13.24
CA ASN A 49 -12.44 14.28 11.85
C ASN A 49 -12.38 12.83 11.36
N GLY A 50 -12.35 11.86 12.27
CA GLY A 50 -12.30 10.43 11.98
C GLY A 50 -10.89 9.84 11.96
N TRP A 51 -10.80 8.56 11.58
CA TRP A 51 -9.55 7.82 11.52
C TRP A 51 -8.59 8.33 10.43
N ARG A 52 -7.29 8.34 10.73
CA ARG A 52 -6.20 8.68 9.81
C ARG A 52 -5.10 7.64 9.92
N ILE A 53 -4.33 7.47 8.84
CA ILE A 53 -3.10 6.67 8.85
C ILE A 53 -2.01 7.53 9.50
N GLU A 54 -1.59 7.18 10.71
CA GLU A 54 -0.44 7.78 11.40
C GLU A 54 0.86 7.31 10.75
N PHE A 55 0.92 6.04 10.34
CA PHE A 55 2.07 5.44 9.69
C PHE A 55 1.65 4.25 8.82
N ARG A 56 2.33 4.05 7.70
CA ARG A 56 2.18 2.89 6.83
C ARG A 56 3.55 2.34 6.45
N ARG A 57 3.76 1.03 6.68
CA ARG A 57 4.88 0.27 6.12
C ARG A 57 4.35 -0.61 4.99
N LEU A 58 5.04 -0.57 3.84
CA LEU A 58 4.87 -1.54 2.76
C LEU A 58 5.98 -2.58 2.84
N SER A 59 5.62 -3.83 3.09
CA SER A 59 6.50 -4.97 2.96
C SER A 59 6.26 -5.61 1.59
N VAL A 60 7.13 -5.33 0.63
CA VAL A 60 7.06 -5.88 -0.74
C VAL A 60 7.47 -7.35 -0.73
N TRP A 61 6.67 -8.20 -1.35
CA TRP A 61 6.94 -9.64 -1.46
C TRP A 61 7.41 -10.01 -2.86
N TRP A 62 6.78 -9.45 -3.88
CA TRP A 62 7.21 -9.62 -5.26
C TRP A 62 6.80 -8.42 -6.12
N THR A 63 7.47 -8.31 -7.27
CA THR A 63 7.17 -7.31 -8.29
C THR A 63 7.20 -7.96 -9.67
N GLU A 64 6.41 -7.43 -10.61
CA GLU A 64 6.36 -7.89 -12.00
C GLU A 64 6.34 -6.71 -12.97
N GLY A 65 7.01 -6.83 -14.11
CA GLY A 65 7.01 -5.82 -15.16
C GLY A 65 8.09 -4.74 -15.00
N ASN A 66 7.81 -3.55 -15.52
CA ASN A 66 8.79 -2.50 -15.71
C ASN A 66 8.92 -1.55 -14.51
N ALA A 67 9.85 -1.82 -13.60
CA ALA A 67 10.11 -0.95 -12.45
C ALA A 67 10.47 0.50 -12.80
N ARG A 68 10.84 0.81 -14.06
CA ARG A 68 11.04 2.20 -14.50
C ARG A 68 9.74 2.98 -14.53
N VAL A 69 8.58 2.33 -14.64
CA VAL A 69 7.25 2.97 -14.58
C VAL A 69 7.06 3.83 -13.32
N THR A 70 7.75 3.50 -12.22
CA THR A 70 7.67 4.26 -10.96
C THR A 70 8.83 5.25 -10.77
N ARG A 71 9.76 5.34 -11.73
CA ARG A 71 10.88 6.28 -11.70
C ARG A 71 10.61 7.41 -12.69
N GLY A 72 10.58 8.65 -12.22
CA GLY A 72 10.51 9.85 -13.05
C GLY A 72 11.88 10.20 -13.61
#